data_AF-A0A4R4NSP8-F1
#
_entry.id   AF-A0A4R4NSP8-F1
#
_cell.length_a   1.000
_cell.length_b   1.000
_cell.length_c   1.000
_cell.angle_alpha   90.00
_cell.angle_beta   90.00
_cell.angle_gamma   90.00
#
_symmetry.space_group_name_H-M   'P 1'
#
loop_
_entity.id
_entity.type
_entity.pdbx_description
1 polymer ?
#
loop_
_entity_poly.entity_id
_entity_poly.type
_entity_poly.pdbx_seq_one_letter_code
_entity_poly.pdbx_strand_id
1 'polypeptide(L)' 'MTTLDEAPAALPVIAIVRADDSRHLNSALETLADTGVRAMEITMATPGAAEAIRWAAGGGIRE' A
#
# COMPACT_ATOMS: atom_id res chain seq x y z
N MET A 1 2.52 -10.06 9.29
CA MET A 1 3.20 -8.80 8.93
C MET A 1 4.55 -9.15 8.34
N THR A 2 4.64 -9.11 7.01
CA THR A 2 5.88 -9.36 6.25
C THR A 2 6.89 -8.25 6.50
N THR A 3 8.15 -8.58 6.67
CA THR A 3 9.22 -7.58 6.77
C THR A 3 9.58 -7.02 5.38
N LEU A 4 10.27 -5.88 5.35
CA LEU A 4 10.62 -5.23 4.09
C LEU A 4 11.63 -6.04 3.24
N ASP A 5 12.41 -6.93 3.84
CA ASP A 5 13.30 -7.85 3.11
C ASP A 5 12.56 -9.10 2.60
N GLU A 6 11.55 -9.58 3.33
CA GLU A 6 10.71 -10.70 2.90
C GLU A 6 9.80 -10.35 1.71
N ALA A 7 9.27 -9.12 1.66
CA ALA A 7 8.33 -8.72 0.62
C ALA A 7 8.94 -8.75 -0.81
N PRO A 8 10.11 -8.13 -1.07
CA PRO A 8 10.83 -8.24 -2.35
C PRO A 8 11.31 -9.65 -2.67
N ALA A 9 11.55 -10.49 -1.66
CA ALA A 9 11.88 -11.90 -1.88
C ALA A 9 10.67 -12.70 -2.41
N ALA A 10 9.46 -12.37 -1.95
CA ALA A 10 8.22 -12.99 -2.42
C ALA A 10 7.75 -12.43 -3.78
N LEU A 11 7.87 -11.12 -3.98
CA LEU A 11 7.61 -10.45 -5.26
C LEU A 11 8.57 -9.25 -5.38
N PRO A 12 9.52 -9.24 -6.35
CA PRO A 12 10.58 -8.23 -6.44
C PRO A 12 10.07 -6.89 -7.02
N VAL A 13 8.99 -6.38 -6.46
CA VAL A 13 8.29 -5.16 -6.86
C VAL A 13 7.90 -4.37 -5.61
N ILE A 14 8.19 -3.08 -5.62
CA ILE A 14 7.66 -2.11 -4.66
C ILE A 14 6.75 -1.15 -5.43
N ALA A 15 5.49 -1.06 -5.03
CA ALA A 15 4.55 -0.11 -5.65
C ALA A 15 4.69 1.26 -4.99
N ILE A 16 5.11 2.27 -5.76
CA ILE A 16 5.14 3.67 -5.32
C ILE A 16 3.85 4.36 -5.77
N VAL A 17 3.01 4.75 -4.82
CA VAL A 17 1.67 5.28 -5.06
C VAL A 17 1.64 6.78 -4.84
N ARG A 18 1.15 7.50 -5.85
CA ARG A 18 0.79 8.91 -5.78
C ARG A 18 -0.59 9.10 -6.37
N ALA A 19 -1.43 9.89 -5.71
CA ALA A 19 -2.72 10.28 -6.24
C ALA A 19 -2.95 11.78 -6.05
N ASP A 20 -3.72 12.38 -6.97
CA ASP A 20 -4.12 13.79 -6.88
C ASP A 20 -5.28 13.98 -5.88
N ASP A 21 -5.99 12.90 -5.53
CA ASP A 21 -7.01 12.87 -4.49
C ASP A 21 -7.07 11.50 -3.79
N SER A 22 -7.81 11.41 -2.68
CA SER A 22 -7.88 10.22 -1.83
C SER A 22 -9.05 9.27 -2.11
N ARG A 23 -9.96 9.60 -3.05
CA ARG A 23 -11.26 8.91 -3.21
C ARG A 23 -11.11 7.41 -3.48
N HIS A 24 -10.05 7.02 -4.18
CA HIS A 24 -9.79 5.63 -4.58
C HIS A 24 -8.52 5.05 -3.97
N LEU A 25 -7.84 5.78 -3.07
CA LEU A 25 -6.53 5.38 -2.56
C LEU A 25 -6.60 4.02 -1.85
N ASN A 26 -7.54 3.84 -0.92
CA ASN A 26 -7.66 2.57 -0.19
C ASN A 26 -8.02 1.39 -1.11
N SER A 27 -8.96 1.57 -2.04
CA SER A 27 -9.33 0.52 -2.99
C SER A 27 -8.18 0.14 -3.93
N ALA A 28 -7.34 1.11 -4.32
CA ALA A 28 -6.15 0.83 -5.12
C ALA A 28 -5.11 0.04 -4.32
N LEU A 29 -4.88 0.41 -3.05
CA LEU A 29 -3.97 -0.34 -2.15
C LEU A 29 -4.47 -1.77 -1.91
N GLU A 30 -5.77 -1.95 -1.68
CA GLU A 30 -6.40 -3.26 -1.54
C GLU A 30 -6.22 -4.10 -2.81
N THR A 31 -6.51 -3.52 -3.98
CA THR A 31 -6.31 -4.22 -5.28
C THR A 31 -4.86 -4.65 -5.49
N LEU A 32 -3.89 -3.77 -5.17
CA LEU A 32 -2.48 -4.12 -5.28
C LEU A 32 -2.12 -5.29 -4.34
N ALA A 33 -2.64 -5.30 -3.13
CA ALA A 33 -2.43 -6.38 -2.18
C ALA A 33 -3.06 -7.70 -2.67
N ASP A 34 -4.29 -7.67 -3.17
CA ASP A 34 -5.01 -8.83 -3.71
C ASP A 34 -4.26 -9.46 -4.90
N THR A 35 -3.57 -8.63 -5.69
CA THR A 35 -2.76 -9.08 -6.84
C THR A 35 -1.36 -9.58 -6.47
N GLY A 36 -1.00 -9.58 -5.19
CA GLY A 36 0.26 -10.14 -4.71
C GLY A 36 1.33 -9.10 -4.35
N VAL A 37 1.06 -7.80 -4.48
CA VAL A 37 2.02 -6.76 -4.03
C VAL A 37 2.13 -6.80 -2.51
N ARG A 38 3.35 -7.00 -2.00
CA ARG A 38 3.64 -7.11 -0.56
C ARG A 38 4.40 -5.92 0.02
N ALA A 39 4.90 -5.02 -0.82
CA ALA A 39 5.56 -3.79 -0.42
C ALA A 39 4.98 -2.59 -1.19
N MET A 40 4.53 -1.58 -0.45
CA MET A 40 3.96 -0.35 -1.01
C MET A 40 4.52 0.87 -0.30
N GLU A 41 4.84 1.89 -1.08
CA GLU A 41 5.19 3.23 -0.60
C GLU A 41 4.07 4.19 -1.01
N ILE A 42 3.53 4.95 -0.05
CA ILE A 42 2.54 5.99 -0.33
C ILE A 42 3.25 7.33 -0.17
N THR A 43 3.30 8.10 -1.25
CA THR A 43 3.94 9.41 -1.22
C THR A 43 3.18 10.37 -0.32
N MET A 44 3.87 11.05 0.59
CA MET A 44 3.24 11.98 1.55
C MET A 44 2.63 13.24 0.91
N ALA A 45 2.93 13.50 -0.37
CA ALA A 45 2.27 14.53 -1.16
C ALA A 45 0.86 14.12 -1.63
N THR A 46 0.47 12.86 -1.47
CA THR A 46 -0.87 12.37 -1.77
C THR A 46 -1.84 12.84 -0.68
N PRO A 47 -2.96 13.49 -1.03
CA PRO A 47 -4.01 13.79 -0.06
C PRO A 47 -4.48 12.52 0.65
N GLY A 48 -4.57 12.56 1.99
CA GLY A 48 -4.99 11.41 2.79
C GLY A 48 -3.92 10.31 2.97
N ALA A 49 -2.66 10.53 2.59
CA ALA A 49 -1.60 9.53 2.69
C ALA A 49 -1.45 8.97 4.11
N ALA A 50 -1.46 9.84 5.13
CA ALA A 50 -1.27 9.42 6.50
C ALA A 50 -2.42 8.54 7.01
N GLU A 51 -3.66 8.88 6.65
CA GLU A 51 -4.86 8.10 6.94
C GLU A 51 -4.81 6.73 6.25
N ALA A 52 -4.42 6.70 4.99
CA ALA A 52 -4.28 5.47 4.21
C ALA A 52 -3.19 4.56 4.77
N ILE A 53 -2.03 5.10 5.16
CA ILE A 53 -0.96 4.34 5.83
C ILE A 53 -1.46 3.73 7.13
N ARG A 54 -2.14 4.52 7.98
CA ARG A 54 -2.70 4.02 9.24
C ARG A 54 -3.76 2.95 9.02
N TRP A 55 -4.64 3.15 8.04
CA TRP A 55 -5.65 2.17 7.65
C TRP A 55 -5.00 0.86 7.19
N ALA A 56 -4.02 0.92 6.29
CA ALA A 56 -3.30 -0.24 5.77
C ALA A 56 -2.57 -1.00 6.89
N ALA A 57 -1.80 -0.29 7.72
CA ALA A 57 -1.07 -0.88 8.85
C ALA A 57 -2.00 -1.42 9.95
N GLY A 58 -3.21 -0.87 10.06
CA GLY A 58 -4.24 -1.26 11.03
C GLY A 58 -5.11 -2.46 10.61
N GLY A 59 -4.76 -3.15 9.53
CA GLY A 59 -5.53 -4.32 9.03
C GLY A 59 -6.64 -3.97 8.02
N GLY A 60 -6.58 -2.76 7.45
CA GLY A 60 -7.44 -2.35 6.34
C GLY A 60 -7.17 -3.14 5.06
N ILE A 61 -5.92 -3.57 4.86
CA ILE A 61 -5.54 -4.54 3.83
C ILE A 61 -5.66 -5.93 4.47
N ARG A 62 -6.52 -6.79 3.89
CA ARG A 62 -6.67 -8.18 4.31
C ARG A 62 -5.78 -9.06 3.45
N GLU A 63 -5.08 -10.01 4.08
CA GLU A 63 -4.30 -11.06 3.39
C GLU A 63 -5.21 -12.14 2.80
#